data_AF-G3I471-F1
#
_entry.id   AF-G3I471-F1
#
_cell.length_a   1.000
_cell.length_b   1.000
_cell.length_c   1.000
_cell.angle_alpha   90.00
_cell.angle_beta   90.00
_cell.angle_gamma   90.00
#
_symmetry.space_group_name_H-M   'P 1'
#
loop_
_entity.id
_entity.type
_entity.pdbx_description
1 polymer ?
#
loop_
_entity_poly.entity_id
_entity_poly.type
_entity_poly.pdbx_seq_one_letter_code
_entity_poly.pdbx_strand_id
1 'polypeptide(L)' 'MAAVGWLAFLLVVLSLGIFAHPCDTQELRCQCIQIYSDFLPLLFIRSVWLIPEDIYCSREEVM' A
#
# COMPACT_ATOMS: atom_id res chain seq x y z
N MET A 1 -18.91 -15.63 -39.40
CA MET A 1 -18.87 -14.33 -38.69
C MET A 1 -18.98 -14.44 -37.15
N ALA A 2 -19.40 -15.57 -36.58
CA ALA A 2 -19.49 -15.73 -35.11
C ALA A 2 -18.13 -15.85 -34.39
N ALA A 3 -17.13 -16.49 -35.00
CA ALA A 3 -15.82 -16.73 -34.38
C ALA A 3 -15.00 -15.45 -34.13
N VAL A 4 -15.13 -14.44 -35.00
CA VAL A 4 -14.44 -13.15 -34.86
C VAL A 4 -14.98 -12.36 -33.67
N GLY A 5 -16.30 -12.42 -33.45
CA GLY A 5 -16.93 -11.77 -32.30
C GLY A 5 -16.47 -12.36 -30.96
N TRP A 6 -16.26 -13.67 -30.91
CA TRP A 6 -15.79 -14.34 -29.69
C TRP A 6 -14.33 -14.00 -29.38
N LEU A 7 -13.45 -13.99 -30.39
CA LEU A 7 -12.06 -13.55 -30.23
C LEU A 7 -11.97 -12.10 -29.74
N ALA A 8 -12.79 -11.21 -30.31
CA ALA A 8 -12.85 -9.82 -29.86
C ALA A 8 -13.32 -9.72 -28.40
N PHE A 9 -14.32 -10.51 -28.00
CA PHE A 9 -14.81 -10.54 -26.61
C PHE A 9 -13.74 -11.04 -25.64
N LEU A 10 -13.02 -12.09 -25.99
CA LEU A 10 -11.92 -12.62 -25.19
C LEU A 10 -10.78 -11.60 -25.04
N LEU A 11 -10.44 -10.88 -26.11
CA LEU A 11 -9.42 -9.83 -26.08
C LEU A 11 -9.82 -8.66 -25.17
N VAL A 12 -11.10 -8.27 -25.18
CA VAL A 12 -11.64 -7.22 -24.29
C VAL A 12 -11.63 -7.66 -22.83
N VAL A 13 -12.01 -8.91 -22.54
CA VAL A 13 -11.95 -9.45 -21.17
C VAL A 13 -10.51 -9.57 -20.69
N LEU A 14 -9.58 -9.99 -21.55
CA LEU A 14 -8.15 -10.05 -21.21
C LEU A 14 -7.58 -8.66 -20.93
N SER A 15 -7.88 -7.67 -21.78
CA SER A 15 -7.36 -6.30 -21.60
C SER A 15 -7.92 -5.62 -20.35
N LEU A 16 -9.20 -5.86 -20.02
CA LEU A 16 -9.81 -5.40 -18.77
C LEU A 16 -9.23 -6.11 -17.54
N GLY A 17 -8.98 -7.42 -17.63
CA GLY A 17 -8.38 -8.22 -16.54
C GLY A 17 -6.93 -7.83 -16.22
N ILE A 18 -6.14 -7.44 -17.24
CA ILE A 18 -4.75 -6.98 -17.07
C ILE A 18 -4.70 -5.60 -16.39
N PHE A 19 -5.70 -4.74 -16.61
CA PHE A 19 -5.80 -3.42 -15.95
C PHE A 19 -6.44 -3.48 -14.55
N ALA A 20 -7.07 -4.60 -14.17
CA ALA A 20 -7.78 -4.76 -12.90
C ALA A 20 -6.90 -5.25 -11.73
N HIS A 21 -5.57 -5.25 -11.90
CA HIS A 21 -4.66 -5.20 -10.77
C HIS A 21 -3.91 -3.86 -10.84
N PRO A 22 -4.53 -2.75 -10.41
CA PRO A 22 -3.71 -1.88 -9.60
C PRO A 22 -3.21 -2.81 -8.49
N CYS A 23 -1.91 -3.08 -8.43
CA CYS A 23 -1.32 -3.32 -7.14
C CYS A 23 -1.87 -2.17 -6.30
N ASP A 24 -2.84 -2.45 -5.42
CA ASP A 24 -3.29 -1.47 -4.44
C ASP A 24 -2.00 -0.86 -3.95
N THR A 25 -1.85 0.44 -4.22
CA THR A 25 -0.59 1.15 -4.07
C THR A 25 -0.29 1.17 -2.59
N GLN A 26 0.24 0.06 -2.10
CA GLN A 26 0.53 -0.23 -0.72
C GLN A 26 -0.71 -0.01 0.17
N GLU A 27 -1.44 -1.07 0.54
CA GLU A 27 -2.13 -1.01 1.84
C GLU A 27 -1.03 -0.74 2.88
N LEU A 28 -0.77 0.53 3.17
CA LEU A 28 0.23 1.01 4.12
C LEU A 28 -0.30 0.66 5.50
N ARG A 29 -0.16 -0.61 5.87
CA ARG A 29 -0.15 -1.03 7.27
C ARG A 29 0.92 -0.19 7.99
N CYS A 30 0.80 -0.13 9.32
CA CYS A 30 1.76 0.50 10.22
C CYS A 30 3.21 0.44 9.68
N GLN A 31 3.87 1.60 9.61
CA GLN A 31 5.20 1.73 8.99
C GLN A 31 6.31 1.20 9.91
N CYS A 32 6.10 1.24 11.23
CA CYS A 32 7.03 0.71 12.22
C CYS A 32 6.94 -0.82 12.30
N ILE A 33 8.02 -1.50 11.88
CA ILE A 33 8.15 -2.97 11.99
C ILE A 33 8.53 -3.38 13.42
N GLN A 34 9.26 -2.52 14.15
CA GLN A 34 9.70 -2.74 15.52
C GLN A 34 9.53 -1.47 16.34
N ILE A 35 9.26 -1.65 17.63
CA ILE A 35 9.09 -0.57 18.60
C ILE A 35 10.29 -0.60 19.55
N TYR A 36 10.96 0.54 19.69
CA TYR A 36 11.99 0.76 20.70
C TYR A 36 11.40 1.65 21.79
N SER A 37 11.54 1.23 23.05
CA SER A 37 10.97 1.94 24.20
C SER A 37 12.02 2.51 25.15
N ASP A 38 13.30 2.30 24.82
CA ASP A 38 14.41 2.86 25.57
C ASP A 38 14.52 4.37 25.34
N PHE A 39 15.09 5.07 26.33
CA PHE A 39 15.34 6.49 26.19
C PHE A 39 16.37 6.77 25.08
N LEU A 40 15.98 7.60 24.12
CA LEU A 40 16.87 8.12 23.08
C LEU A 40 17.34 9.53 23.45
N PRO A 41 18.65 9.76 23.65
CA PRO A 41 19.16 11.10 23.88
C PRO A 41 18.90 12.01 22.68
N LEU A 42 18.36 13.20 22.93
CA LEU A 42 18.02 14.18 21.88
C LEU A 42 19.18 14.52 20.94
N LEU A 43 20.42 14.41 21.43
CA LEU A 43 21.64 14.64 20.64
C LEU A 43 21.74 13.73 19.41
N PHE A 44 21.15 12.54 19.45
CA PHE A 44 21.19 11.56 18.36
C PHE A 44 19.97 11.62 17.43
N ILE A 45 19.00 12.49 17.71
CA ILE A 45 17.76 12.61 16.93
C ILE A 45 17.92 13.73 15.91
N ARG A 46 17.88 13.38 14.62
CA ARG A 46 17.94 14.36 13.52
C ARG A 46 16.58 14.95 13.17
N SER A 47 15.54 14.11 13.21
CA SER A 47 14.17 14.45 12.86
C SER A 47 13.24 13.54 13.65
N VAL A 48 12.02 14.00 13.87
CA VAL A 48 10.94 13.21 14.47
C VAL A 48 9.73 13.35 13.57
N TRP A 49 9.11 12.22 13.24
CA TRP A 49 7.88 12.13 12.46
C TRP A 49 6.80 11.53 13.32
N LEU A 50 5.65 12.22 13.37
CA LEU A 50 4.44 11.72 14.01
C LEU A 50 3.48 11.26 12.92
N ILE A 51 3.10 9.98 12.98
CA ILE A 51 2.11 9.41 12.07
C ILE A 51 0.87 9.08 12.92
N PRO A 52 -0.24 9.82 12.74
CA PRO A 52 -1.46 9.54 13.48
C PRO A 52 -2.08 8.22 13.02
N GLU A 53 -2.90 7.64 13.89
CA GLU A 53 -3.71 6.47 13.54
C GLU A 53 -4.65 6.77 12.36
N ASP A 54 -4.92 5.76 11.55
CA ASP A 54 -5.87 5.81 10.45
C ASP A 54 -6.56 4.46 10.21
N ILE A 55 -7.30 4.35 9.11
CA ILE A 55 -8.01 3.11 8.75
C ILE A 55 -7.07 1.95 8.37
N TYR A 56 -5.80 2.23 8.10
CA TYR A 56 -4.77 1.28 7.68
C TYR A 56 -3.81 0.90 8.83
N CYS A 57 -3.64 1.78 9.82
CA CYS A 57 -2.89 1.53 11.05
C CYS A 57 -3.63 2.05 12.29
N SER A 58 -4.05 1.13 13.17
CA SER A 58 -4.76 1.46 14.43
C SER A 58 -3.83 1.90 15.56
N ARG A 59 -2.67 2.49 15.23
CA ARG A 59 -1.65 2.92 16.20
C ARG A 59 -1.07 4.25 15.74
N GLU A 60 -0.84 5.12 16.70
CA GLU A 60 0.02 6.28 16.52
C GLU A 60 1.49 5.81 16.49
N GLU A 61 2.26 6.27 15.50
CA GLU A 61 3.67 5.93 15.34
C GLU A 61 4.56 7.17 15.47
N VAL A 62 5.74 6.98 16.06
CA VAL A 62 6.78 7.99 16.18
C VAL A 62 8.08 7.40 15.63
N MET A 63 8.72 8.11 14.69
CA MET A 63 9.96 7.68 14.02
C MET A 63 11.00 8.80 13.94
#